data_AF-A0A8T5H7M9-F1
#
_entry.id   AF-A0A8T5H7M9-F1
#
_cell.length_a   1.000
_cell.length_b   1.000
_cell.length_c   1.000
_cell.angle_alpha   90.00
_cell.angle_beta   90.00
_cell.angle_gamma   90.00
#
_symmetry.space_group_name_H-M   'P 1'
#
loop_
_entity.id
_entity.type
_entity.pdbx_description
1 polymer ?
#
loop_
_entity_poly.entity_id
_entity_poly.type
_entity_poly.pdbx_seq_one_letter_code
_entity_poly.pdbx_strand_id
1 'polypeptide(L)'
;MSNISSKALLGFKYVYLIVFFALLSGFFYPFITGSGFNDVIGGILVLFVGLIGGILLYKATTSETKREIFFGSGFALIGISVYFIFQLTGRV
;
A
#
# COMPACT_ATOMS: atom_id res chain seq x y z
N MET A 1 -33.71 -4.49 1.30
CA MET A 1 -32.43 -4.39 0.56
C MET A 1 -31.61 -3.26 1.17
N SER A 2 -30.43 -3.35 1.79
CA SER A 2 -29.58 -4.42 2.33
C SER A 2 -28.82 -3.78 3.53
N ASN A 3 -29.18 -4.11 4.78
CA ASN A 3 -28.55 -3.53 5.98
C ASN A 3 -27.08 -3.96 6.18
N ILE A 4 -26.61 -4.90 5.35
CA ILE A 4 -25.24 -5.43 5.34
C ILE A 4 -24.26 -4.43 4.73
N SER A 5 -24.69 -3.67 3.71
CA SER A 5 -23.88 -2.65 3.05
C SER A 5 -23.44 -1.55 4.02
N SER A 6 -24.34 -1.09 4.89
CA SER A 6 -24.04 -0.06 5.89
C SER A 6 -23.06 -0.54 6.97
N LYS A 7 -23.18 -1.78 7.47
CA LYS A 7 -22.27 -2.32 8.49
C LYS A 7 -20.86 -2.58 7.96
N ALA A 8 -20.74 -3.08 6.72
CA ALA A 8 -19.44 -3.25 6.07
C ALA A 8 -18.76 -1.88 5.82
N LEU A 9 -19.52 -0.89 5.33
CA LEU A 9 -19.02 0.48 5.11
C LEU A 9 -18.57 1.16 6.42
N LEU A 10 -19.25 0.89 7.55
CA LEU A 10 -18.88 1.36 8.87
C LEU A 10 -17.54 0.79 9.36
N GLY A 11 -17.22 -0.47 9.01
CA GLY A 11 -15.93 -1.11 9.34
C GLY A 11 -14.75 -0.56 8.55
N PHE A 12 -14.95 -0.22 7.28
CA PHE A 12 -13.92 0.40 6.44
C PHE A 12 -13.58 1.84 6.84
N LYS A 13 -14.47 2.54 7.57
CA LYS A 13 -14.30 3.94 7.98
C LYS A 13 -13.00 4.18 8.76
N TYR A 14 -12.47 3.17 9.46
CA TYR A 14 -11.27 3.30 10.29
C TYR A 14 -10.04 2.55 9.78
N VAL A 15 -10.12 1.88 8.62
CA VAL A 15 -8.97 1.17 8.03
C VAL A 15 -7.83 2.13 7.71
N TYR A 16 -8.16 3.37 7.30
CA TYR A 16 -7.16 4.41 7.07
C TYR A 16 -6.32 4.71 8.33
N LEU A 17 -6.95 4.63 9.51
CA LEU A 17 -6.30 4.91 10.79
C LEU A 17 -5.27 3.82 11.11
N ILE A 18 -5.60 2.55 10.83
CA ILE A 18 -4.69 1.41 11.01
C ILE A 18 -3.45 1.58 10.12
N VAL A 19 -3.65 1.87 8.83
CA VAL A 19 -2.55 2.11 7.89
C VAL A 19 -1.70 3.31 8.31
N PHE A 20 -2.35 4.39 8.76
CA PHE A 20 -1.67 5.58 9.27
C PHE A 20 -0.78 5.26 10.47
N PHE A 21 -1.30 4.56 11.48
CA PHE A 21 -0.52 4.19 12.66
C PHE A 21 0.60 3.20 12.34
N ALA A 22 0.40 2.27 11.40
CA ALA A 22 1.46 1.36 10.95
C ALA A 22 2.61 2.12 10.27
N LEU A 23 2.30 3.07 9.38
CA LEU A 23 3.30 3.94 8.75
C LEU A 23 4.01 4.82 9.78
N LEU A 24 3.25 5.40 10.71
CA LEU A 24 3.77 6.25 11.76
C LEU A 24 4.72 5.48 12.69
N SER A 25 4.38 4.23 13.04
CA SER A 25 5.27 3.36 13.82
C SER A 25 6.58 3.07 13.10
N GLY A 26 6.56 2.86 11.78
CA GLY A 26 7.77 2.66 10.98
C GLY A 26 8.65 3.93 10.94
N PHE A 27 8.02 5.10 10.89
CA PHE A 27 8.73 6.38 10.92
C PHE A 27 9.40 6.67 12.27
N PHE A 28 8.75 6.33 13.39
CA PHE A 28 9.31 6.52 14.73
C PHE A 28 10.35 5.48 15.13
N TYR A 29 10.40 4.32 14.46
CA TYR A 29 11.37 3.27 14.75
C TYR A 29 12.84 3.76 14.83
N PRO A 30 13.41 4.42 13.81
CA PRO A 30 14.79 4.93 13.84
C PRO A 30 15.04 5.97 14.93
N PHE A 31 14.02 6.77 15.29
CA PHE A 31 14.13 7.74 16.39
C PHE A 31 14.33 7.04 17.74
N ILE A 32 13.69 5.90 17.96
CA ILE A 32 13.77 5.14 19.22
C ILE A 32 15.05 4.29 19.25
N THR A 33 15.48 3.73 18.12
CA THR A 33 16.64 2.83 18.04
C THR A 33 17.95 3.55 17.75
N GLY A 34 17.94 4.86 17.46
CA GLY A 34 19.12 5.62 17.05
C GLY A 34 19.70 5.16 15.71
N SER A 35 18.89 4.47 14.90
CA SER A 35 19.29 3.93 13.60
C SER A 35 19.19 4.98 12.49
N GLY A 36 19.91 4.78 11.39
CA GLY A 36 19.82 5.66 10.22
C GLY A 36 18.43 5.63 9.58
N PHE A 37 18.04 6.74 8.93
CA PHE A 37 16.74 6.86 8.25
C PHE A 37 16.72 6.23 6.84
N ASN A 38 17.86 5.78 6.32
CA ASN A 38 18.00 5.34 4.94
C ASN A 38 17.01 4.21 4.59
N ASP A 39 16.91 3.21 5.46
CA ASP A 39 16.03 2.05 5.24
C ASP A 39 14.55 2.44 5.37
N VAL A 40 14.22 3.37 6.27
CA VAL A 40 12.85 3.88 6.45
C VAL A 40 12.41 4.70 5.25
N ILE A 41 13.27 5.58 4.75
CA ILE A 41 12.99 6.37 3.55
C ILE A 41 12.79 5.43 2.35
N GLY A 42 13.66 4.43 2.19
CA GLY A 42 13.52 3.40 1.16
C GLY A 42 12.20 2.63 1.28
N GLY A 43 11.85 2.17 2.48
CA GLY A 43 10.59 1.48 2.75
C GLY A 43 9.36 2.32 2.43
N ILE A 44 9.35 3.59 2.83
CA ILE A 44 8.24 4.52 2.53
C ILE A 44 8.07 4.68 1.01
N LEU A 45 9.15 4.89 0.26
CA LEU A 45 9.10 5.00 -1.20
C LEU A 45 8.53 3.73 -1.85
N VAL A 46 8.95 2.56 -1.38
CA VAL A 46 8.47 1.26 -1.89
C VAL A 46 6.98 1.05 -1.60
N LEU A 47 6.50 1.49 -0.43
CA LEU A 47 5.08 1.46 -0.10
C LEU A 47 4.25 2.41 -0.98
N PHE A 48 4.79 3.60 -1.33
CA PHE A 48 4.14 4.49 -2.29
C PHE A 48 4.01 3.86 -3.69
N VAL A 49 5.03 3.12 -4.16
CA VAL A 49 4.94 2.36 -5.42
C VAL A 49 3.79 1.35 -5.37
N GLY A 50 3.67 0.61 -4.27
CA GLY A 50 2.58 -0.35 -4.06
C GLY A 50 1.20 0.34 -4.01
N LEU A 51 1.11 1.51 -3.37
CA LEU A 51 -0.11 2.31 -3.32
C LEU A 51 -0.55 2.77 -4.71
N ILE A 52 0.39 3.24 -5.55
CA ILE A 52 0.11 3.61 -6.95
C ILE A 52 -0.44 2.39 -7.71
N GLY A 53 0.15 1.21 -7.51
CA GLY A 53 -0.34 -0.05 -8.08
C GLY A 53 -1.78 -0.36 -7.66
N GLY A 54 -2.11 -0.19 -6.38
CA GLY A 54 -3.47 -0.36 -5.87
C GLY A 54 -4.47 0.65 -6.44
N ILE A 55 -4.08 1.92 -6.59
CA ILE A 55 -4.92 2.98 -7.20
C ILE A 55 -5.20 2.66 -8.67
N LEU A 56 -4.21 2.19 -9.42
CA LEU A 56 -4.39 1.76 -10.80
C LEU A 56 -5.34 0.56 -10.88
N LEU A 57 -5.24 -0.39 -9.95
CA LEU A 57 -6.14 -1.54 -9.90
C LEU A 57 -7.59 -1.13 -9.58
N TYR A 58 -7.78 -0.20 -8.64
CA TYR A 58 -9.09 0.41 -8.39
C TYR A 58 -9.64 1.08 -9.65
N LYS A 59 -8.80 1.85 -10.36
CA LYS A 59 -9.19 2.50 -11.60
C LYS A 59 -9.50 1.52 -12.72
N ALA A 60 -8.90 0.34 -12.73
CA ALA A 60 -9.24 -0.75 -13.64
C ALA A 60 -10.69 -1.21 -13.43
N THR A 61 -11.12 -1.36 -12.17
CA THR A 61 -12.49 -1.81 -11.86
C THR A 61 -13.57 -0.80 -12.25
N THR A 62 -13.24 0.50 -12.29
CA THR A 62 -14.21 1.57 -12.62
C THR A 62 -14.18 2.01 -14.08
N SER A 63 -13.19 1.58 -14.88
CA SER A 63 -12.97 2.06 -16.25
C SER A 63 -13.32 1.01 -17.30
N GLU A 64 -14.33 1.29 -18.14
CA GLU A 64 -14.82 0.38 -19.20
C GLU A 64 -13.82 0.20 -20.37
N THR A 65 -13.09 1.26 -20.75
CA THR A 65 -12.39 1.30 -22.05
C THR A 65 -10.91 0.85 -22.00
N LYS A 66 -10.27 0.88 -20.84
CA LYS A 66 -8.84 0.50 -20.68
C LYS A 66 -8.57 -0.40 -19.47
N ARG A 67 -9.59 -1.15 -19.04
CA ARG A 67 -9.55 -2.03 -17.86
C ARG A 67 -8.31 -2.92 -17.81
N GLU A 68 -8.00 -3.61 -18.91
CA GLU A 68 -6.91 -4.59 -18.95
C GLU A 68 -5.53 -3.96 -18.72
N ILE A 69 -5.29 -2.78 -19.28
CA ILE A 69 -4.01 -2.06 -19.14
C ILE A 69 -3.83 -1.59 -17.68
N PHE A 70 -4.88 -1.04 -17.09
CA PHE A 70 -4.85 -0.62 -15.68
C PHE A 70 -4.70 -1.82 -14.73
N PHE A 71 -5.28 -2.96 -15.07
CA PHE A 71 -5.18 -4.17 -14.28
C PHE A 71 -3.76 -4.76 -14.32
N GLY A 72 -3.19 -4.93 -15.52
CA GLY A 72 -1.84 -5.44 -15.70
C GLY A 72 -0.77 -4.53 -15.08
N SER A 73 -0.86 -3.21 -15.31
CA SER A 73 0.07 -2.25 -14.71
C SER A 73 -0.05 -2.16 -13.19
N GLY A 74 -1.26 -2.23 -12.64
CA GLY A 74 -1.51 -2.25 -11.20
C GLY A 74 -0.86 -3.46 -10.52
N PHE A 75 -1.08 -4.66 -11.06
CA PHE A 75 -0.44 -5.88 -10.54
C PHE A 75 1.08 -5.87 -10.69
N ALA A 76 1.61 -5.37 -11.82
CA ALA A 76 3.05 -5.24 -12.01
C ALA A 76 3.69 -4.33 -10.95
N LEU A 77 3.09 -3.18 -10.66
CA LEU A 77 3.58 -2.25 -9.62
C LEU A 77 3.50 -2.85 -8.22
N ILE A 78 2.45 -3.60 -7.90
CA ILE A 78 2.35 -4.32 -6.62
C ILE A 78 3.46 -5.38 -6.53
N GLY A 79 3.70 -6.15 -7.59
CA GLY A 79 4.77 -7.15 -7.63
C GLY A 79 6.16 -6.53 -7.45
N ILE A 80 6.42 -5.40 -8.11
CA ILE A 80 7.67 -4.63 -7.95
C ILE A 80 7.83 -4.12 -6.52
N SER A 81 6.76 -3.58 -5.92
CA SER A 81 6.77 -3.14 -4.52
C SER A 81 7.13 -4.29 -3.58
N VAL A 82 6.50 -5.45 -3.74
CA VAL A 82 6.79 -6.65 -2.93
C VAL A 82 8.23 -7.11 -3.12
N TYR A 83 8.75 -7.13 -4.35
CA TYR A 83 10.15 -7.47 -4.63
C TYR A 83 11.13 -6.54 -3.89
N PHE A 84 10.88 -5.23 -3.93
CA PHE A 84 11.72 -4.26 -3.21
C PHE A 84 11.63 -4.42 -1.68
N ILE A 85 10.48 -4.82 -1.13
CA ILE A 85 10.36 -5.16 0.29
C ILE A 85 11.30 -6.32 0.65
N PHE A 86 11.35 -7.36 -0.18
CA PHE A 86 12.25 -8.49 0.05
C PHE A 86 13.72 -8.08 -0.04
N GLN A 87 14.10 -7.24 -1.00
CA GLN A 87 15.44 -6.68 -1.13
C GLN A 87 15.84 -5.85 0.10
N LEU A 88 14.95 -4.96 0.57
CA LEU A 88 15.18 -4.15 1.78
C LEU A 88 15.31 -4.99 3.05
N THR A 89 14.67 -6.16 3.09
CA THR A 89 14.74 -7.08 4.23
C THR A 89 15.96 -8.03 4.13
N GLY A 90 16.74 -7.97 3.04
CA GLY A 90 17.89 -8.86 2.81
C GLY A 90 17.51 -10.33 2.62
N ARG A 91 16.28 -10.60 2.15
CA ARG A 91 15.78 -11.97 1.92
C ARG A 91 16.04 -12.48 0.51
N VAL A 92 16.61 -11.65 -0.36
CA VAL A 92 16.98 -11.90 -1.75
C VAL A 92 18.28 -11.19 -2.06
#